data_AF-X1S4U1-F1
#
_entry.id   AF-X1S4U1-F1
#
_cell.length_a   1.000
_cell.length_b   1.000
_cell.length_c   1.000
_cell.angle_alpha   90.00
_cell.angle_beta   90.00
_cell.angle_gamma   90.00
#
_symmetry.space_group_name_H-M   'P 1'
#
loop_
_entity.id
_entity.type
_entity.pdbx_description
1 polymer ?
#
loop_
_entity_poly.entity_id
_entity_poly.type
_entity_poly.pdbx_seq_one_letter_code
_entity_poly.pdbx_strand_id
1 'polypeptide(L)' 'MKLLREVEEKVNRPFHVKLAETREVISRHFEEFGDKVAVAFSGGKDSEVVLYLCLQVAPDVPVVFNNTGVEYPET' A
#
# COMPACT_ATOMS: atom_id res chain seq x y z
N MET A 1 -15.76 -4.11 -16.74
CA MET A 1 -15.42 -2.68 -16.82
C MET A 1 -14.24 -2.54 -17.77
N LYS A 2 -14.30 -1.64 -18.76
CA LYS A 2 -13.18 -1.46 -19.71
C LYS A 2 -12.13 -0.56 -19.04
N LEU A 3 -10.94 -1.11 -18.75
CA LEU A 3 -9.85 -0.33 -18.19
C LEU A 3 -9.26 0.61 -19.24
N LEU A 4 -8.65 1.70 -18.80
CA LEU A 4 -7.73 2.45 -19.66
C LEU A 4 -6.57 1.52 -20.05
N ARG A 5 -6.10 1.63 -21.29
CA ARG A 5 -5.08 0.72 -21.84
C ARG A 5 -3.85 0.61 -20.93
N GLU A 6 -3.35 1.74 -20.44
CA GLU A 6 -2.20 1.80 -19.53
C GLU A 6 -2.44 1.09 -18.19
N VAL A 7 -3.68 1.10 -17.69
CA VAL A 7 -4.06 0.42 -16.45
C VAL A 7 -4.16 -1.08 -16.71
N GLU A 8 -4.76 -1.47 -17.82
CA GLU A 8 -4.87 -2.87 -18.24
C GLU A 8 -3.48 -3.51 -18.41
N GLU A 9 -2.56 -2.82 -19.07
CA GLU A 9 -1.18 -3.26 -19.24
C GLU A 9 -0.48 -3.46 -17.89
N LYS A 10 -0.65 -2.57 -16.91
CA LYS A 10 -0.08 -2.71 -15.56
C LYS A 10 -0.71 -3.86 -14.77
N VAL A 11 -2.03 -3.98 -14.79
CA VAL A 11 -2.78 -5.02 -14.04
C VAL A 11 -2.37 -6.42 -14.50
N ASN A 12 -2.18 -6.59 -15.81
CA ASN A 12 -1.86 -7.87 -16.43
C ASN A 12 -0.36 -8.25 -16.40
N ARG A 13 0.51 -7.42 -15.80
CA ARG A 13 1.92 -7.80 -15.61
C ARG A 13 2.04 -9.05 -14.73
N PRO A 14 3.09 -9.87 -14.94
CA PRO A 14 3.40 -10.98 -14.04
C PRO A 14 3.51 -10.50 -12.59
N PHE A 15 3.07 -11.34 -11.64
CA PHE A 15 3.03 -10.98 -10.22
C PHE A 15 4.39 -10.48 -9.69
N HIS A 16 5.49 -11.17 -10.02
CA HIS A 16 6.82 -10.80 -9.55
C HIS A 16 7.25 -9.41 -10.03
N VAL A 17 6.84 -8.99 -11.23
CA VAL A 17 7.09 -7.64 -11.75
C VAL A 17 6.33 -6.62 -10.91
N LYS A 18 5.02 -6.85 -10.70
CA LYS A 18 4.20 -5.96 -9.87
C LYS A 18 4.76 -5.83 -8.46
N LEU A 19 5.17 -6.94 -7.85
CA LEU A 19 5.73 -6.93 -6.50
C LEU A 19 7.07 -6.17 -6.43
N ALA A 20 7.94 -6.33 -7.43
CA ALA A 20 9.20 -5.59 -7.51
C ALA A 20 8.95 -4.08 -7.66
N GLU A 21 8.06 -3.69 -8.58
CA GLU A 21 7.67 -2.28 -8.79
C GLU A 21 7.04 -1.67 -7.53
N THR A 22 6.18 -2.41 -6.84
CA THR A 22 5.58 -1.94 -5.58
C THR A 22 6.65 -1.71 -4.50
N ARG A 23 7.62 -2.62 -4.34
CA ARG A 23 8.72 -2.45 -3.39
C ARG A 23 9.58 -1.24 -3.71
N GLU A 24 9.89 -1.02 -5.00
CA GLU A 24 10.65 0.14 -5.45
C GLU A 24 9.91 1.45 -5.13
N VAL A 25 8.61 1.51 -5.40
CA VAL A 25 7.78 2.69 -5.07
C VAL A 25 7.79 2.97 -3.57
N ILE A 26 7.62 1.94 -2.73
CA ILE A 26 7.63 2.07 -1.28
C ILE A 26 9.00 2.58 -0.80
N SER A 27 10.10 1.93 -1.20
CA SER A 27 11.45 2.33 -0.80
C SER A 27 11.76 3.77 -1.22
N ARG A 28 11.46 4.13 -2.48
CA ARG A 28 11.68 5.49 -2.96
C ARG A 28 10.87 6.53 -2.20
N HIS A 29 9.64 6.20 -1.79
CA HIS A 29 8.81 7.11 -1.01
C HIS A 29 9.39 7.35 0.39
N PHE A 30 9.88 6.31 1.06
CA PHE A 30 10.59 6.47 2.34
C PHE A 30 11.92 7.22 2.18
N GLU A 31 12.67 7.00 1.11
CA GLU A 31 13.90 7.74 0.80
C GLU A 31 13.62 9.24 0.58
N GLU A 32 12.52 9.58 -0.10
CA GLU A 32 12.17 10.96 -0.43
C GLU A 32 11.59 11.73 0.76
N PHE A 33 10.77 11.09 1.59
CA PHE A 33 9.99 11.77 2.64
C PHE A 33 10.40 11.44 4.07
N GLY A 34 11.21 10.40 4.30
CA GLY A 34 11.75 10.04 5.60
C GLY A 34 10.67 9.86 6.68
N ASP A 35 10.80 10.62 7.77
CA ASP A 35 9.93 10.60 8.95
C ASP A 35 8.52 11.20 8.70
N LYS A 36 8.26 11.73 7.50
CA LYS A 36 6.97 12.32 7.13
C LYS A 36 6.02 11.33 6.45
N VAL A 37 6.41 10.06 6.35
CA VAL A 37 5.58 9.01 5.78
C VAL A 37 4.69 8.39 6.86
N ALA A 38 3.43 8.17 6.53
CA ALA A 38 2.51 7.36 7.33
C ALA A 38 1.76 6.38 6.42
N VAL A 39 1.37 5.23 6.95
CA VAL A 39 0.58 4.22 6.22
C VAL A 39 -0.88 4.35 6.62
N ALA A 40 -1.74 4.68 5.66
CA ALA A 40 -3.19 4.59 5.86
C ALA A 40 -3.63 3.11 5.86
N PHE A 41 -4.27 2.68 6.93
CA PHE A 41 -4.73 1.31 7.12
C PHE A 41 -6.22 1.28 7.42
N SER A 42 -6.95 0.33 6.83
CA SER A 42 -8.41 0.20 7.02
C SER A 42 -8.85 -1.18 7.47
N GLY A 43 -7.93 -2.12 7.74
CA GLY A 43 -8.28 -3.52 8.00
C GLY A 43 -8.64 -4.35 6.76
N GLY A 44 -8.73 -3.72 5.58
CA GLY A 44 -9.00 -4.41 4.31
C GLY A 44 -7.73 -4.99 3.68
N LYS A 45 -7.89 -6.07 2.90
CA LYS A 45 -6.78 -6.81 2.25
C LYS A 45 -5.76 -5.94 1.51
N ASP A 46 -6.20 -4.86 0.85
CA ASP A 46 -5.31 -4.01 0.06
C ASP A 46 -4.43 -3.17 0.98
N SER A 47 -5.04 -2.57 2.01
CA SER A 47 -4.31 -1.80 3.02
C SER A 47 -3.41 -2.68 3.89
N GLU A 48 -3.80 -3.94 4.12
CA GLU A 48 -2.99 -4.92 4.85
C GLU A 48 -1.73 -5.31 4.07
N VAL A 49 -1.84 -5.55 2.76
CA VAL A 49 -0.66 -5.83 1.92
C VAL A 49 0.27 -4.62 1.86
N VAL A 50 -0.27 -3.40 1.74
CA VAL A 50 0.55 -2.17 1.78
C VAL A 50 1.27 -2.04 3.11
N LEU A 51 0.56 -2.18 4.24
CA LEU A 51 1.16 -2.14 5.57
C LEU A 51 2.25 -3.19 5.74
N TYR A 52 1.97 -4.44 5.36
CA TYR A 52 2.93 -5.53 5.41
C TYR A 52 4.23 -5.19 4.66
N LEU A 53 4.13 -4.66 3.44
CA LEU A 53 5.29 -4.29 2.63
C LEU A 53 6.04 -3.09 3.20
N CYS A 54 5.33 -2.06 3.69
CA CYS A 54 5.96 -0.89 4.32
C CYS A 54 6.73 -1.27 5.60
N LEU A 55 6.19 -2.19 6.43
CA LEU A 55 6.86 -2.66 7.65
C LEU A 55 8.17 -3.41 7.38
N GLN A 56 8.37 -3.96 6.17
CA GLN A 56 9.66 -4.55 5.78
C GLN A 56 10.74 -3.48 5.53
N VAL A 57 10.35 -2.23 5.27
CA VAL A 57 11.26 -1.10 4.98
C VAL A 57 11.45 -0.23 6.22
N ALA A 58 10.36 0.12 6.91
CA ALA A 58 10.34 0.95 8.11
C ALA A 58 9.43 0.31 9.17
N PRO A 59 9.98 -0.51 10.08
CA PRO A 59 9.19 -1.22 11.09
C PRO A 59 8.45 -0.33 12.09
N ASP A 60 8.88 0.93 12.23
CA ASP A 60 8.36 1.95 13.13
C ASP A 60 7.50 3.01 12.42
N VAL A 61 7.14 2.80 11.15
CA VAL A 61 6.31 3.76 10.40
C VAL A 61 4.97 4.01 11.12
N PRO A 62 4.55 5.29 11.28
CA PRO A 62 3.23 5.61 11.80
C PRO A 62 2.12 4.99 10.94
N VAL A 63 1.15 4.36 11.58
CA VAL A 63 -0.04 3.81 10.92
C VAL A 63 -1.26 4.63 11.31
N VAL A 64 -2.05 5.04 10.32
CA VAL A 64 -3.24 5.85 10.51
C VAL A 64 -4.48 5.03 10.16
N PHE A 65 -5.32 4.81 11.15
CA PHE A 65 -6.67 4.26 10.97
C PHE A 65 -7.70 5.39 11.05
N ASN A 66 -8.51 5.55 10.01
CA ASN A 66 -9.56 6.57 9.98
C ASN A 66 -10.89 5.98 10.44
N ASN A 67 -11.19 6.10 11.73
CA ASN A 67 -12.42 5.59 12.30
C ASN A 67 -13.62 6.47 11.89
N THR A 68 -14.51 5.92 11.06
CA THR A 68 -15.72 6.62 10.59
C THR A 68 -16.87 6.60 11.62
N GLY A 69 -16.77 5.76 12.65
CA GLY A 69 -17.82 5.51 13.64
C GLY A 69 -18.87 4.47 13.23
N VAL A 70 -18.76 3.90 12.02
CA VAL A 70 -19.72 2.91 11.47
C VAL A 70 -19.04 1.69 10.84
N GLU A 71 -17.79 1.42 11.22
CA GLU A 71 -17.06 0.22 10.79
C GLU A 71 -17.72 -1.06 11.34
N TYR A 72 -17.46 -2.19 10.69
CA TYR A 72 -17.90 -3.49 11.20
C TYR A 72 -17.16 -3.81 12.52
N PRO A 73 -17.80 -4.53 13.47
CA PRO A 73 -17.12 -4.93 14.72
C PRO A 73 -15.86 -5.76 14.52
N GLU A 74 -15.74 -6.46 13.40
CA GLU A 74 -14.59 -7.29 13.03
C GLU A 74 -13.43 -6.50 12.41
N THR A 75 -13.66 -5.23 12.04
CA THR A 75 -12.62 -4.31 11.54
C THR A 75 -11.69 -3.89 12.67
#